data_AF-A0A8J6SDF0-F1
#
_entry.id   AF-A0A8J6SDF0-F1
#
_cell.length_a   1.000
_cell.length_b   1.000
_cell.length_c   1.000
_cell.angle_alpha   90.00
_cell.angle_beta   90.00
_cell.angle_gamma   90.00
#
_symmetry.space_group_name_H-M   'P 1'
#
loop_
_entity.id
_entity.type
_entity.pdbx_description
1 polymer ?
#
loop_
_entity_poly.entity_id
_entity_poly.type
_entity_poly.pdbx_seq_one_letter_code
_entity_poly.pdbx_strand_id
1 'polypeptide(L)'
;MGVSKEFKEQLKAGKVVEALTLALSEAIELEITTWVSSANSDTPAGDQPLPGHSMRTRINIVDGDIENEVGSEFLGNGSYTELREFHLEQVQEGREIIQENLANLQQLFTVLTNTLSQMQTSRLSSNSQPLFPPSTPNNPSE
;
A
#
# COMPACT_ATOMS: atom_id res chain seq x y z
N MET A 1 -15.92 -4.77 0.24
CA MET A 1 -16.02 -6.09 -0.41
C MET A 1 -16.01 -6.04 -1.95
N GLY A 2 -16.41 -4.95 -2.62
CA GLY A 2 -16.41 -4.86 -4.10
C GLY A 2 -15.02 -4.72 -4.73
N VAL A 3 -14.17 -3.90 -4.13
CA VAL A 3 -12.85 -3.51 -4.68
C VAL A 3 -11.88 -4.69 -4.80
N SER A 4 -11.83 -5.60 -3.81
CA SER A 4 -11.00 -6.82 -3.89
C SER A 4 -11.38 -7.75 -5.05
N LYS A 5 -12.68 -7.81 -5.40
CA LYS A 5 -13.15 -8.61 -6.53
C LYS A 5 -12.78 -7.96 -7.86
N GLU A 6 -12.99 -6.66 -7.95
CA GLU A 6 -12.65 -5.86 -9.13
C GLU A 6 -11.13 -5.81 -9.39
N PHE A 7 -10.33 -5.71 -8.33
CA PHE A 7 -8.87 -5.88 -8.37
C PHE A 7 -8.45 -7.22 -9.02
N LYS A 8 -9.04 -8.33 -8.55
CA LYS A 8 -8.75 -9.67 -9.08
C LYS A 8 -9.18 -9.82 -10.54
N GLU A 9 -10.27 -9.19 -10.94
CA GLU A 9 -10.76 -9.19 -12.33
C GLU A 9 -9.83 -8.39 -13.24
N GLN A 10 -9.36 -7.22 -12.80
CA GLN A 10 -8.44 -6.39 -13.57
C GLN A 10 -7.05 -7.04 -13.72
N LEU A 11 -6.54 -7.68 -12.67
CA LEU A 11 -5.33 -8.51 -12.73
C LEU A 11 -5.46 -9.65 -13.75
N LYS A 12 -6.58 -10.38 -13.74
CA LYS A 12 -6.85 -11.46 -14.70
C LYS A 12 -6.96 -10.96 -16.14
N ALA A 13 -7.42 -9.72 -16.33
CA ALA A 13 -7.51 -9.07 -17.63
C ALA A 13 -6.17 -8.50 -18.14
N GLY A 14 -5.07 -8.64 -17.38
CA GLY A 14 -3.78 -8.03 -17.71
C GLY A 14 -3.74 -6.51 -17.52
N LYS A 15 -4.78 -5.93 -16.91
CA LYS A 15 -4.89 -4.51 -16.56
C LYS A 15 -4.20 -4.24 -15.23
N VAL A 16 -2.90 -4.53 -15.20
CA VAL A 16 -2.09 -4.48 -13.97
C VAL A 16 -2.04 -3.07 -13.41
N VAL A 17 -2.01 -2.05 -14.28
CA VAL A 17 -1.99 -0.64 -13.88
C VAL A 17 -3.28 -0.26 -13.17
N GLU A 18 -4.41 -0.56 -13.78
CA GLU A 18 -5.73 -0.18 -13.28
C GLU A 18 -6.09 -0.98 -12.02
N ALA A 19 -5.68 -2.24 -11.92
CA ALA A 19 -5.80 -3.03 -10.70
C ALA A 19 -4.99 -2.40 -9.55
N LEU A 20 -3.75 -1.99 -9.80
CA LEU A 20 -2.91 -1.38 -8.76
C LEU A 20 -3.42 0.02 -8.37
N THR A 21 -3.85 0.84 -9.32
CA THR A 21 -4.48 2.14 -9.04
C THR A 21 -5.73 1.97 -8.19
N LEU A 22 -6.55 0.96 -8.48
CA LEU A 22 -7.73 0.65 -7.68
C LEU A 22 -7.36 0.22 -6.26
N ALA A 23 -6.33 -0.62 -6.09
CA ALA A 23 -5.87 -1.04 -4.76
C ALA A 23 -5.29 0.13 -3.95
N LEU A 24 -4.56 1.04 -4.59
CA LEU A 24 -4.03 2.25 -3.97
C LEU A 24 -5.11 3.32 -3.68
N SER A 25 -6.25 3.26 -4.37
CA SER A 25 -7.39 4.15 -4.13
C SER A 25 -8.22 3.75 -2.90
N GLU A 26 -7.97 2.57 -2.32
CA GLU A 26 -8.52 2.25 -1.00
C GLU A 26 -7.80 3.08 0.07
N ALA A 27 -8.58 3.60 1.02
CA ALA A 27 -8.02 4.31 2.16
C ALA A 27 -7.11 3.37 2.96
N ILE A 28 -5.81 3.65 2.95
CA ILE A 28 -4.84 2.98 3.81
C ILE A 28 -5.01 3.60 5.20
N GLU A 29 -5.45 2.78 6.16
CA GLU A 29 -5.67 3.20 7.54
C GLU A 29 -4.64 2.57 8.46
N LEU A 30 -3.99 3.42 9.27
CA LEU A 30 -3.12 2.99 10.35
C LEU A 30 -3.84 3.26 11.68
N GLU A 31 -4.13 2.19 12.42
CA GLU A 31 -4.63 2.28 13.79
C GLU A 31 -3.52 1.81 14.76
N ILE A 32 -3.20 2.65 15.73
CA ILE A 32 -2.25 2.33 16.81
C ILE A 32 -3.01 2.48 18.12
N THR A 33 -3.06 1.38 18.88
CA THR A 33 -3.68 1.35 20.20
C THR A 33 -2.64 0.95 21.25
N THR A 34 -2.41 1.82 22.23
CA THR A 34 -1.58 1.55 23.41
C THR A 34 -2.50 1.44 24.61
N TRP A 35 -2.40 0.34 25.35
CA TRP A 35 -3.23 0.12 26.52
C TRP A 35 -2.46 -0.61 27.62
N VAL A 36 -2.92 -0.44 28.86
CA VAL A 36 -2.33 -1.09 30.03
C VAL A 36 -3.19 -2.31 30.40
N SER A 37 -2.58 -3.49 30.43
CA SER A 37 -3.19 -4.72 30.89
C SER A 37 -2.86 -4.98 32.36
N SER A 38 -3.84 -5.39 33.16
CA SER A 38 -3.63 -5.81 34.56
C SER A 38 -3.54 -7.33 34.64
N ALA A 39 -2.39 -7.84 35.10
CA ALA A 39 -2.13 -9.27 35.20
C ALA A 39 -2.92 -10.00 36.32
N ASN A 40 -3.63 -9.25 37.19
CA ASN A 40 -4.23 -9.79 38.42
C ASN A 40 -5.75 -10.03 38.37
N SER A 41 -6.38 -9.84 37.21
CA SER A 41 -7.81 -10.15 37.07
C SER A 41 -8.00 -11.59 36.56
N ASP A 42 -8.45 -12.49 37.43
CA ASP A 42 -8.91 -13.87 37.13
C ASP A 42 -10.11 -13.95 36.15
N THR A 43 -10.51 -12.83 35.56
CA THR A 43 -11.45 -12.78 34.45
C THR A 43 -10.72 -13.03 33.13
N PRO A 44 -11.34 -13.70 32.14
CA PRO A 44 -10.83 -13.77 30.77
C PRO A 44 -10.99 -12.40 30.07
N ALA A 45 -10.48 -11.32 30.69
CA ALA A 45 -10.36 -9.99 30.12
C ALA A 45 -9.06 -9.92 29.32
N GLY A 46 -8.96 -10.79 28.31
CA GLY A 46 -7.76 -10.94 27.48
C GLY A 46 -7.66 -9.92 26.34
N ASP A 47 -8.77 -9.27 25.94
CA ASP A 47 -8.82 -8.66 24.60
C ASP A 47 -9.32 -7.21 24.53
N GLN A 48 -9.63 -6.54 25.65
CA GLN A 48 -10.11 -5.15 25.57
C GLN A 48 -9.69 -4.26 26.75
N PRO A 49 -9.19 -3.04 26.49
CA PRO A 49 -8.80 -2.12 27.54
C PRO A 49 -9.99 -1.63 28.36
N LEU A 50 -9.75 -1.37 29.64
CA LEU A 50 -10.69 -0.65 30.49
C LEU A 50 -10.92 0.76 29.92
N PRO A 51 -12.14 1.32 30.04
CA PRO A 51 -12.39 2.71 29.65
C PRO A 51 -11.38 3.67 30.32
N GLY A 52 -10.80 4.57 29.53
CA GLY A 52 -9.79 5.52 30.02
C GLY A 52 -8.37 4.96 30.20
N HIS A 53 -8.16 3.66 29.94
CA HIS A 53 -6.85 2.97 30.07
C HIS A 53 -6.23 2.61 28.72
N SER A 54 -6.66 3.29 27.65
CA SER A 54 -6.06 3.21 26.32
C SER A 54 -5.84 4.58 25.70
N MET A 55 -4.87 4.63 24.80
CA MET A 55 -4.74 5.66 23.78
C MET A 55 -4.90 5.01 22.42
N ARG A 56 -5.60 5.67 21.52
CA ARG A 56 -5.81 5.21 20.15
C ARG A 56 -5.59 6.34 19.18
N THR A 57 -4.78 6.09 18.17
CA THR A 57 -4.57 7.00 17.05
C THR A 57 -4.96 6.28 15.77
N ARG A 58 -5.83 6.91 14.97
CA ARG A 58 -6.24 6.42 13.65
C ARG A 58 -5.83 7.43 12.61
N ILE A 59 -5.08 6.99 11.60
CA ILE A 59 -4.55 7.82 10.54
C ILE A 59 -5.08 7.31 9.20
N ASN A 60 -5.79 8.16 8.47
CA ASN A 60 -6.03 7.96 7.05
C ASN A 60 -4.80 8.46 6.29
N ILE A 61 -4.03 7.55 5.72
CA ILE A 61 -2.75 7.86 5.08
C ILE A 61 -2.96 8.56 3.72
N VAL A 62 -4.12 8.39 3.11
CA VAL A 62 -4.47 8.99 1.82
C VAL A 62 -4.92 10.43 1.99
N ASP A 63 -5.87 10.65 2.90
CA ASP A 63 -6.47 11.98 3.13
C ASP A 63 -5.67 12.82 4.14
N GLY A 64 -4.81 12.18 4.93
CA GLY A 64 -4.02 12.82 5.98
C GLY A 64 -4.80 13.08 7.28
N ASP A 65 -6.04 12.60 7.38
CA ASP A 65 -6.87 12.75 8.57
C ASP A 65 -6.32 11.94 9.75
N ILE A 66 -6.28 12.57 10.93
CA ILE A 66 -5.80 11.96 12.17
C ILE A 66 -6.86 12.11 13.25
N GLU A 67 -7.34 10.99 13.77
CA GLU A 67 -8.23 10.92 14.92
C GLU A 67 -7.42 10.40 16.14
N ASN A 68 -7.50 11.11 17.26
CA ASN A 68 -6.82 10.72 18.50
C ASN A 68 -7.84 10.58 19.63
N GLU A 69 -7.70 9.50 20.38
CA GLU A 69 -8.41 9.24 21.62
C GLU A 69 -7.38 9.00 22.72
N VAL A 70 -7.48 9.77 23.81
CA VAL A 70 -6.55 9.68 24.94
C VAL A 70 -7.37 9.43 26.21
N GLY A 71 -7.14 8.28 26.82
CA GLY A 71 -7.76 7.92 28.09
C GLY A 71 -7.34 8.85 29.23
N SER A 72 -8.23 9.03 30.21
CA SER A 72 -8.01 9.95 31.34
C SER A 72 -6.75 9.64 32.15
N GLU A 73 -6.35 8.38 32.25
CA GLU A 73 -5.16 7.97 33.00
C GLU A 73 -3.83 8.40 32.32
N PHE A 74 -3.87 8.86 31.07
CA PHE A 74 -2.71 9.36 30.33
C PHE A 74 -2.62 10.89 30.32
N LEU A 75 -3.53 11.60 31.01
CA LEU A 75 -3.60 13.06 31.04
C LEU A 75 -3.15 13.64 32.39
N GLY A 76 -2.44 14.77 32.35
CA GLY A 76 -2.08 15.55 33.54
C GLY A 76 -1.17 14.79 34.50
N ASN A 77 -1.69 14.45 35.68
CA ASN A 77 -1.01 13.64 36.70
C ASN A 77 -1.56 12.19 36.74
N GLY A 78 -2.17 11.73 35.64
CA GLY A 78 -2.70 10.38 35.52
C GLY A 78 -1.60 9.31 35.64
N SER A 79 -1.98 8.11 36.08
CA SER A 79 -1.03 7.04 36.44
C SER A 79 -0.15 6.55 35.28
N TYR A 80 -0.52 6.87 34.04
CA TYR A 80 0.15 6.43 32.82
C TYR A 80 0.61 7.59 31.94
N THR A 81 0.73 8.80 32.47
CA THR A 81 1.11 10.00 31.71
C THR A 81 2.41 9.80 30.92
N GLU A 82 3.38 9.09 31.49
CA GLU A 82 4.67 8.78 30.87
C GLU A 82 4.54 7.91 29.61
N LEU A 83 3.50 7.07 29.52
CA LEU A 83 3.26 6.23 28.33
C LEU A 83 2.76 7.04 27.13
N ARG A 84 2.34 8.30 27.34
CA ARG A 84 1.92 9.18 26.25
C ARG A 84 3.05 9.42 25.26
N GLU A 85 4.26 9.67 25.75
CA GLU A 85 5.43 9.88 24.89
C GLU A 85 5.74 8.62 24.08
N PHE A 86 5.74 7.46 24.73
CA PHE A 86 5.87 6.16 24.07
C PHE A 86 4.84 5.97 22.94
N HIS A 87 3.56 6.26 23.17
CA HIS A 87 2.55 6.14 22.12
C HIS A 87 2.77 7.10 20.96
N LEU A 88 3.14 8.35 21.24
CA LEU A 88 3.44 9.33 20.19
C LEU A 88 4.65 8.92 19.35
N GLU A 89 5.67 8.32 19.96
CA GLU A 89 6.81 7.74 19.24
C GLU A 89 6.36 6.60 18.31
N GLN A 90 5.54 5.67 18.80
CA GLN A 90 4.99 4.57 17.99
C GLN A 90 4.13 5.10 16.83
N VAL A 91 3.35 6.16 17.06
CA VAL A 91 2.57 6.85 16.03
C VAL A 91 3.46 7.45 14.95
N GLN A 92 4.55 8.12 15.35
CA GLN A 92 5.49 8.71 14.41
C GLN A 92 6.22 7.64 13.59
N GLU A 93 6.79 6.65 14.27
CA GLU A 93 7.52 5.54 13.64
C GLU A 93 6.63 4.75 12.67
N GLY A 94 5.41 4.40 13.10
CA GLY A 94 4.46 3.68 12.26
C GLY A 94 4.08 4.47 11.01
N ARG A 95 3.87 5.79 11.15
CA ARG A 95 3.58 6.67 10.01
C ARG A 95 4.75 6.73 9.02
N GLU A 96 5.98 6.86 9.51
CA GLU A 96 7.18 6.88 8.66
C GLU A 96 7.35 5.57 7.89
N ILE A 97 7.21 4.42 8.57
CA ILE A 97 7.30 3.09 7.93
C ILE A 97 6.27 2.94 6.81
N ILE A 98 5.02 3.37 7.05
CA ILE A 98 3.98 3.26 6.01
C ILE A 98 4.26 4.20 4.84
N GLN A 99 4.73 5.43 5.09
CA GLN A 99 5.11 6.35 4.03
C GLN A 99 6.26 5.79 3.17
N GLU A 100 7.27 5.20 3.80
CA GLU A 100 8.38 4.54 3.10
C GLU A 100 7.88 3.35 2.26
N ASN A 101 7.04 2.49 2.85
CA ASN A 101 6.44 1.37 2.13
C ASN A 101 5.63 1.82 0.92
N LEU A 102 4.83 2.88 1.06
CA LEU A 102 4.05 3.44 -0.04
C LEU A 102 4.94 4.00 -1.15
N ALA A 103 6.01 4.72 -0.79
CA ALA A 103 6.99 5.21 -1.75
C ALA A 103 7.69 4.07 -2.49
N ASN A 104 8.09 3.01 -1.78
CA ASN A 104 8.70 1.81 -2.37
C ASN A 104 7.74 1.11 -3.33
N LEU A 105 6.46 1.00 -2.98
CA LEU A 105 5.43 0.43 -3.85
C LEU A 105 5.24 1.27 -5.13
N GLN A 106 5.26 2.60 -5.03
CA GLN A 106 5.21 3.50 -6.20
C GLN A 106 6.43 3.34 -7.11
N GLN A 107 7.63 3.15 -6.55
CA GLN A 107 8.84 2.88 -7.33
C GLN A 107 8.77 1.54 -8.05
N LEU A 108 8.37 0.47 -7.35
CA LEU A 108 8.18 -0.86 -7.95
C LEU A 108 7.15 -0.82 -9.07
N PHE A 109 6.06 -0.06 -8.88
CA PHE A 109 5.06 0.16 -9.92
C PHE A 109 5.69 0.79 -11.18
N THR A 110 6.45 1.87 -11.01
CA THR A 110 7.12 2.57 -12.11
C THR A 110 8.05 1.63 -12.90
N VAL A 111 8.77 0.75 -12.20
CA VAL A 111 9.64 -0.26 -12.83
C VAL A 111 8.79 -1.25 -13.64
N LEU A 112 7.75 -1.83 -13.04
CA LEU A 112 6.89 -2.82 -13.69
C LEU A 112 6.21 -2.28 -14.95
N THR A 113 5.68 -1.04 -14.89
CA THR A 113 5.04 -0.42 -16.05
C THR A 113 6.02 -0.15 -17.18
N ASN A 114 7.23 0.29 -16.86
CA ASN A 114 8.28 0.52 -17.85
C ASN A 114 8.70 -0.80 -18.53
N THR A 115 8.88 -1.87 -17.76
CA THR A 115 9.24 -3.20 -18.31
C THR A 115 8.12 -3.78 -19.17
N LEU A 116 6.86 -3.70 -18.74
CA LEU A 116 5.70 -4.15 -19.53
C LEU A 116 5.60 -3.40 -20.87
N SER A 117 5.76 -2.07 -20.84
CA SER A 117 5.71 -1.23 -22.03
C SER A 117 6.82 -1.60 -23.02
N GLN A 118 8.05 -1.82 -22.55
CA GLN A 118 9.18 -2.24 -23.39
C GLN A 118 8.95 -3.61 -24.06
N MET A 119 8.33 -4.56 -23.36
CA MET A 119 7.98 -5.86 -23.95
C MET A 119 6.93 -5.75 -25.06
N GLN A 120 5.96 -4.84 -24.94
CA GLN A 120 4.97 -4.60 -25.99
C GLN A 120 5.60 -3.95 -27.22
N THR A 121 6.46 -2.94 -27.05
CA THR A 121 7.17 -2.28 -28.16
C THR A 121 8.10 -3.24 -28.91
N SER A 122 8.77 -4.15 -28.18
CA SER A 122 9.65 -5.16 -28.79
C SER A 122 8.91 -6.16 -29.68
N ARG A 123 7.64 -6.48 -29.35
CA ARG A 123 6.79 -7.37 -30.18
C ARG A 123 6.26 -6.70 -31.46
N LEU A 124 6.07 -5.38 -31.46
CA LEU A 124 5.63 -4.64 -32.64
C LEU A 124 6.77 -4.46 -33.66
N SER A 125 8.01 -4.28 -33.18
CA SER A 125 9.19 -4.10 -34.04
C SER A 125 9.65 -5.39 -34.73
N SER A 126 9.38 -6.58 -34.18
CA SER A 126 9.77 -7.86 -34.81
C SER A 126 8.90 -8.27 -36.00
N ASN A 127 7.76 -7.61 -36.22
CA ASN A 127 6.84 -7.94 -37.32
C ASN A 127 7.03 -7.08 -38.58
N SER A 128 8.06 -6.22 -38.60
CA SER A 128 8.40 -5.36 -39.74
C SER A 128 9.61 -5.94 -40.48
N GLN A 129 9.43 -7.10 -41.11
CA GLN A 129 10.43 -7.65 -42.02
C GLN A 129 10.33 -6.86 -43.35
N PRO A 130 11.40 -6.19 -43.84
CA PRO A 130 11.35 -5.61 -45.17
C PRO A 130 11.26 -6.75 -46.19
N LEU A 131 10.17 -6.75 -46.97
CA LEU A 131 10.01 -7.63 -48.13
C LEU A 131 11.23 -7.44 -49.06
N PHE A 132 11.88 -8.57 -49.37
CA PHE A 132 12.96 -8.68 -50.34
C PHE A 132 12.71 -7.83 -51.60
N PRO A 133 13.74 -7.17 -52.18
CA PRO A 133 13.61 -6.56 -53.49
C PRO A 133 13.37 -7.66 -54.56
N PRO A 134 12.57 -7.39 -55.61
CA PRO A 134 12.29 -8.37 -56.65
C PRO A 134 13.56 -8.68 -57.44
N SER A 135 13.91 -9.97 -57.50
CA SER A 135 14.96 -10.50 -58.35
C SER A 135 14.61 -10.22 -59.82
N THR A 136 15.46 -9.44 -60.51
CA THR A 136 15.36 -9.26 -61.96
C THR A 136 15.68 -10.58 -62.67
N PRO A 137 14.84 -11.05 -63.62
CA PRO A 137 15.15 -12.21 -64.42
C PRO A 137 16.27 -11.87 -65.41
N ASN A 138 17.35 -12.65 -65.32
CA ASN A 138 18.48 -12.64 -66.23
C ASN A 138 18.00 -13.13 -67.61
N ASN A 139 17.97 -12.26 -68.62
CA ASN A 139 17.64 -12.63 -69.99
C ASN A 139 18.94 -12.94 -70.75
N PRO A 140 19.13 -14.15 -71.31
CA PRO A 140 20.20 -14.41 -72.25
C PRO A 140 19.68 -14.14 -73.67
N SER A 141 20.29 -13.20 -74.38
CA SER A 141 20.11 -13.09 -75.83
C SER A 141 21.36 -12.50 -76.48
N GLU A 142 22.01 -13.38 -77.25
CA GLU A 142 22.96 -13.19 -78.37
C GLU A 142 24.34 -12.57 -78.14
#